data_AF-A0A7G6U8J4-F1
#
_entry.id   AF-A0A7G6U8J4-F1
#
_cell.length_a   1.000
_cell.length_b   1.000
_cell.length_c   1.000
_cell.angle_alpha   90.00
_cell.angle_beta   90.00
_cell.angle_gamma   90.00
#
_symmetry.space_group_name_H-M   'P 1'
#
loop_
_entity.id
_entity.type
_entity.pdbx_description
1 polymer ?
#
loop_
_entity_poly.entity_id
_entity_poly.type
_entity_poly.pdbx_seq_one_letter_code
_entity_poly.pdbx_strand_id
1 'polypeptide(L)' 'MTRGQALTLKSLAIEAYQPKQFEKDLTRAEAARRIEALKQEIALADSF' A
#
# COMPACT_ATOMS: atom_id res chain seq x y z
N MET A 1 0.88 1.58 12.93
CA MET A 1 -0.06 1.08 11.91
C MET A 1 -1.20 0.30 12.58
N THR A 2 -2.42 0.27 12.01
CA THR A 2 -3.49 -0.66 12.47
C THR A 2 -3.40 -2.01 11.75
N ARG A 3 -4.01 -3.07 12.31
CA ARG A 3 -4.07 -4.38 11.64
C ARG A 3 -4.74 -4.31 10.26
N GLY A 4 -5.80 -3.50 10.13
CA GLY A 4 -6.47 -3.26 8.85
C GLY A 4 -5.54 -2.61 7.83
N GLN A 5 -4.84 -1.54 8.22
CA GLN A 5 -3.85 -0.89 7.35
C GLN A 5 -2.73 -1.84 6.92
N ALA A 6 -2.27 -2.71 7.82
CA ALA A 6 -1.24 -3.68 7.49
C ALA A 6 -1.69 -4.69 6.42
N LEU A 7 -2.92 -5.20 6.54
CA LEU A 7 -3.50 -6.12 5.56
C LEU A 7 -3.70 -5.44 4.20
N THR A 8 -4.28 -4.24 4.19
CA THR A 8 -4.49 -3.46 2.95
C THR A 8 -3.17 -3.15 2.26
N LEU A 9 -2.17 -2.67 3.01
CA LEU A 9 -0.85 -2.32 2.45
C LEU A 9 -0.15 -3.56 1.89
N LYS A 10 -0.24 -4.72 2.56
CA LYS A 10 0.33 -5.98 2.06
C LYS A 10 -0.33 -6.42 0.75
N SER A 11 -1.66 -6.37 0.64
CA SER A 11 -2.36 -6.74 -0.59
C SER A 11 -1.97 -5.84 -1.76
N LEU A 12 -2.02 -4.52 -1.58
CA LEU A 12 -1.68 -3.55 -2.63
C LEU A 12 -0.20 -3.64 -3.04
N ALA A 13 0.71 -3.87 -2.09
CA ALA A 13 2.13 -4.03 -2.38
C ALA A 13 2.42 -5.30 -3.20
N ILE A 14 1.62 -6.37 -3.05
CA ILE A 14 1.75 -7.59 -3.86
C ILE A 14 1.22 -7.33 -5.27
N GLU A 15 0.05 -6.70 -5.38
CA GLU A 15 -0.59 -6.36 -6.65
C GLU A 15 0.29 -5.45 -7.52
N ALA A 16 0.92 -4.44 -6.90
CA ALA A 16 1.85 -3.55 -7.58
C ALA A 16 3.26 -4.16 -7.80
N TYR A 17 3.52 -5.41 -7.41
CA TYR A 17 4.86 -6.04 -7.39
C TYR A 17 5.92 -5.24 -6.60
N GLN A 18 5.52 -4.52 -5.56
CA GLN A 18 6.37 -3.66 -4.71
C GLN A 18 6.41 -4.11 -3.23
N PRO A 19 6.92 -5.30 -2.90
CA PRO A 19 6.87 -5.85 -1.54
C PRO A 19 7.62 -5.02 -0.48
N LYS A 20 8.56 -4.15 -0.89
CA LYS A 20 9.31 -3.26 0.01
C LYS A 20 8.46 -2.14 0.61
N GLN A 21 7.27 -1.86 0.08
CA GLN A 21 6.36 -0.84 0.60
C GLN A 21 5.78 -1.21 1.98
N PHE A 22 5.76 -2.50 2.32
CA PHE A 22 5.24 -3.04 3.58
C PHE A 22 6.36 -3.26 4.62
N GLU A 23 6.86 -2.18 5.20
CA GLU A 23 7.78 -2.25 6.35
C GLU A 23 7.03 -2.45 7.68
N LYS A 24 7.65 -3.15 8.63
CA LYS A 24 7.00 -3.54 9.90
C LYS A 24 6.71 -2.37 10.85
N ASP A 25 7.43 -1.25 10.72
CA ASP A 25 7.41 -0.16 11.72
C ASP A 25 6.71 1.12 11.25
N LEU A 26 5.79 1.00 10.28
CA LEU A 26 5.07 2.17 9.78
C LEU A 26 4.12 2.77 10.83
N THR A 27 4.13 4.09 10.92
CA THR A 27 3.11 4.83 11.68
C THR A 27 1.75 4.68 10.97
N ARG A 28 0.65 4.97 11.69
CA ARG A 28 -0.69 4.93 11.07
C ARG A 28 -0.82 5.92 9.90
N ALA A 29 -0.23 7.11 10.05
CA ALA A 29 -0.25 8.15 9.02
C ALA A 29 0.57 7.72 7.80
N GLU A 30 1.75 7.15 8.02
CA GLU A 30 2.61 6.68 6.94
C GLU A 30 1.98 5.51 6.17
N ALA A 31 1.39 4.54 6.86
CA ALA A 31 0.66 3.46 6.22
C ALA A 31 -0.51 3.97 5.37
N ALA A 32 -1.25 4.99 5.85
CA ALA A 32 -2.33 5.59 5.08
C ALA A 32 -1.83 6.27 3.78
N ARG A 33 -0.74 7.03 3.86
CA ARG A 33 -0.12 7.66 2.67
C ARG A 33 0.31 6.64 1.63
N ARG A 34 0.97 5.57 2.04
CA ARG A 34 1.43 4.50 1.14
C ARG A 34 0.27 3.73 0.50
N ILE A 35 -0.80 3.46 1.26
CA ILE A 35 -2.03 2.84 0.73
C ILE A 35 -2.62 3.70 -0.38
N GLU A 36 -2.74 5.01 -0.18
CA GLU A 36 -3.31 5.91 -1.20
C GLU A 36 -2.41 6.03 -2.43
N ALA A 37 -1.10 6.10 -2.26
CA ALA A 37 -0.15 6.09 -3.38
C ALA A 37 -0.28 4.80 -4.22
N LEU A 38 -0.28 3.64 -3.58
CA LEU A 38 -0.41 2.36 -4.28
C LEU A 38 -1.76 2.22 -5.02
N LYS A 39 -2.86 2.69 -4.42
CA LYS A 39 -4.16 2.70 -5.12
C LYS A 39 -4.14 3.57 -6.37
N GLN A 40 -3.49 4.73 -6.32
CA GLN A 40 -3.37 5.61 -7.49
C GLN A 40 -2.50 4.97 -8.57
N GLU A 41 -1.37 4.37 -8.20
CA GLU A 41 -0.50 3.65 -9.14
C GLU A 41 -1.23 2.51 -9.85
N ILE A 42 -1.97 1.68 -9.10
CA ILE A 42 -2.77 0.58 -9.66
C ILE A 42 -3.87 1.13 -10.58
N ALA A 43 -4.63 2.13 -10.13
CA ALA A 43 -5.69 2.73 -10.95
C ALA A 43 -5.16 3.36 -12.25
N LEU A 44 -3.96 3.94 -12.22
CA LEU A 44 -3.30 4.44 -13.42
C LEU A 44 -2.90 3.29 -14.35
N ALA A 45 -2.35 2.19 -13.82
CA ALA A 45 -1.99 1.02 -14.61
C ALA A 45 -3.20 0.34 -15.28
N ASP A 46 -4.35 0.28 -14.59
CA ASP A 46 -5.59 -0.30 -15.12
C ASP A 46 -6.29 0.56 -16.18
N SER A 47 -5.89 1.83 -16.31
CA SER A 47 -6.51 2.79 -17.23
C SER A 47 -5.95 2.79 -18.66
N PHE A 48 -4.97 1.92 -18.96
CA PHE A 48 -4.32 1.75 -20.28
C PHE A 48 -4.65 0.38 -20.90
#